data_AF-A0A846DGJ4-F1
#
_entry.id   AF-A0A846DGJ4-F1
#
_cell.length_a   1.000
_cell.length_b   1.000
_cell.length_c   1.000
_cell.angle_alpha   90.00
_cell.angle_beta   90.00
_cell.angle_gamma   90.00
#
_symmetry.space_group_name_H-M   'P 1'
#
loop_
_entity.id
_entity.type
_entity.pdbx_description
1 polymer ?
#
loop_
_entity_poly.entity_id
_entity_poly.type
_entity_poly.pdbx_seq_one_letter_code
_entity_poly.pdbx_strand_id
1 'polypeptide(L)'
;MKPFVTILSLVWLVSACGSATTNLSGKENGKETGNVANCPSSPAYVPEIKIGKAKEGLYQVFDYQIRNIVADKNTIKFESLKYDFVFCRGNDSWSVQPGNFKGENPEAEDYEDTLAALADPPYKTVELNGKTYQYRVTLDPNPFPDLEFEPKRVVFELIKPDSTKPQSQVLYTFEQMKKAQTGIQLGFPSITATVVYDNRVFWAIAPEQGEGNGGIATIVSYNPENQKIGVIQPEKIKGQQITDLAITGDPAQPTFWIATQMSGEGNPFLPGMGLVAYRPNSGDYTSGSLSAYHGRNSPLVGAIPNKLKLEGDKLWLGTGNGICKLKWQAVAEPKNWSCWRFALMAKLPSDGLPIYSSVLNESSAASLAPSKPDDTVEVYWWSLRDNQSREGRYEVEYKPGFTVKLNEGAKSWAE
;
A
#
# COMPACT_ATOMS: atom_id res chain seq x y z
N MET A 1 55.86 49.91 37.84
CA MET A 1 56.72 48.70 37.88
C MET A 1 55.81 47.47 37.86
N LYS A 2 56.08 46.46 37.02
CA LYS A 2 55.45 45.12 37.09
C LYS A 2 55.85 44.42 38.43
N PRO A 3 55.27 43.27 38.85
CA PRO A 3 54.02 42.56 38.51
C PRO A 3 53.19 42.22 39.79
N PHE A 4 52.05 41.55 39.68
CA PHE A 4 51.74 40.36 40.53
C PHE A 4 50.58 39.55 39.97
N VAL A 5 50.80 38.25 39.97
CA VAL A 5 49.94 37.14 39.59
C VAL A 5 49.11 36.74 40.81
N THR A 6 47.81 36.45 40.67
CA THR A 6 47.21 35.24 41.29
C THR A 6 45.95 34.79 40.55
N ILE A 7 45.86 33.46 40.44
CA ILE A 7 44.88 32.62 39.77
C ILE A 7 43.74 32.29 40.76
N LEU A 8 42.65 31.70 40.22
CA LEU A 8 41.51 31.00 40.84
C LEU A 8 40.34 31.90 41.30
N SER A 9 39.08 31.52 41.19
CA SER A 9 38.31 30.63 40.30
C SER A 9 36.86 30.66 40.81
N LEU A 10 35.92 30.44 39.88
CA LEU A 10 34.72 29.62 40.05
C LEU A 10 33.40 30.21 40.63
N VAL A 11 32.41 30.13 39.72
CA VAL A 11 30.98 29.78 39.84
C VAL A 11 29.92 30.86 40.08
N TRP A 12 28.86 30.68 39.29
CA TRP A 12 27.45 31.08 39.40
C TRP A 12 27.03 32.30 38.57
N LEU A 13 26.51 32.01 37.38
CA LEU A 13 25.46 32.83 36.76
C LEU A 13 24.32 31.91 36.32
N VAL A 14 23.27 31.94 37.15
CA VAL A 14 21.93 31.45 36.84
C VAL A 14 21.03 32.68 36.68
N SER A 15 20.18 32.60 35.65
CA SER A 15 18.93 33.34 35.45
C SER A 15 18.99 34.84 35.15
N ALA A 16 18.51 35.16 33.94
CA ALA A 16 17.23 35.81 33.69
C ALA A 16 17.33 36.85 32.57
N CYS A 17 16.52 36.69 31.52
CA CYS A 17 15.96 37.84 30.82
C CYS A 17 14.70 37.42 30.07
N GLY A 18 13.58 38.07 30.41
CA GLY A 18 12.36 38.08 29.63
C GLY A 18 12.21 39.38 28.84
N SER A 19 11.47 39.28 27.73
CA SER A 19 10.59 40.28 27.09
C SER A 19 11.24 41.59 26.56
N ALA A 20 10.96 42.15 25.37
CA ALA A 20 9.84 42.04 24.44
C ALA A 20 10.17 42.62 23.03
N THR A 21 9.33 42.23 22.04
CA THR A 21 8.93 42.91 20.78
C THR A 21 9.93 43.17 19.63
N THR A 22 9.69 42.52 18.47
CA THR A 22 9.02 43.11 17.27
C THR A 22 8.72 42.05 16.19
N ASN A 23 7.60 42.24 15.50
CA ASN A 23 7.06 41.43 14.40
C ASN A 23 7.93 41.40 13.13
N LEU A 24 7.62 40.42 12.27
CA LEU A 24 7.90 40.28 10.83
C LEU A 24 9.15 39.47 10.44
N SER A 25 8.96 38.16 10.19
CA SER A 25 9.10 37.51 8.87
C SER A 25 9.40 36.02 8.98
N GLY A 26 8.75 35.21 8.15
CA GLY A 26 9.07 33.79 7.95
C GLY A 26 8.17 32.78 8.64
N LYS A 27 6.96 32.57 8.10
CA LYS A 27 6.15 31.36 8.35
C LYS A 27 6.95 30.13 7.91
N GLU A 28 7.41 29.30 8.85
CA GLU A 28 7.64 27.88 8.61
C GLU A 28 6.36 27.11 8.96
N ASN A 29 5.84 26.39 7.96
CA ASN A 29 4.53 25.75 7.99
C ASN A 29 4.47 24.52 8.92
N GLY A 30 3.54 24.58 9.88
CA GLY A 30 2.49 23.57 10.01
C GLY A 30 2.76 22.32 10.85
N LYS A 31 2.94 22.48 12.17
CA LYS A 31 2.58 21.40 13.11
C LYS A 31 1.05 21.38 13.21
N GLU A 32 0.39 20.44 12.52
CA GLU A 32 -1.06 20.21 12.66
C GLU A 32 -1.37 19.86 14.12
N THR A 33 -1.99 20.78 14.85
CA THR A 33 -2.37 20.61 16.25
C THR A 33 -3.65 19.77 16.35
N GLY A 34 -3.53 18.46 16.16
CA GLY A 34 -4.60 17.51 16.44
C GLY A 34 -4.99 17.53 17.92
N ASN A 35 -6.28 17.42 18.25
CA ASN A 35 -6.72 17.35 19.64
C ASN A 35 -6.53 15.93 20.17
N VAL A 36 -5.64 15.74 21.16
CA VAL A 36 -5.34 14.44 21.79
C VAL A 36 -6.60 13.76 22.34
N ALA A 37 -7.60 14.54 22.78
CA ALA A 37 -8.84 14.02 23.35
C ALA A 37 -9.65 13.13 22.38
N ASN A 38 -9.44 13.25 21.07
CA ASN A 38 -10.15 12.49 20.05
C ASN A 38 -9.35 11.30 19.50
N CYS A 39 -8.19 11.00 20.09
CA CYS A 39 -7.40 9.84 19.68
C CYS A 39 -7.92 8.56 20.34
N PRO A 40 -8.03 7.45 19.58
CA PRO A 40 -8.46 6.20 20.17
C PRO A 40 -7.48 5.79 21.26
N SER A 41 -8.02 5.34 22.39
CA SER A 41 -7.20 4.67 23.39
C SER A 41 -6.61 3.40 22.79
N SER A 42 -5.38 3.05 23.16
CA SER A 42 -4.86 1.71 22.89
C SER A 42 -5.87 0.70 23.41
N PRO A 43 -6.22 -0.33 22.62
CA PRO A 43 -7.19 -1.32 23.10
C PRO A 43 -6.66 -1.96 24.38
N ALA A 44 -7.57 -2.37 25.27
CA ALA A 44 -7.20 -3.08 26.49
C ALA A 44 -6.44 -4.39 26.20
N TYR A 45 -6.61 -4.94 24.99
CA TYR A 45 -5.89 -6.10 24.49
C TYR A 45 -5.42 -5.84 23.06
N VAL A 46 -4.16 -6.15 22.77
CA VAL A 46 -3.69 -6.21 21.39
C VAL A 46 -4.45 -7.33 20.68
N PRO A 47 -4.97 -7.13 19.46
CA PRO A 47 -5.62 -8.19 18.71
C PRO A 47 -4.75 -9.45 18.62
N GLU A 48 -5.27 -10.59 19.08
CA GLU A 48 -4.55 -11.86 19.08
C GLU A 48 -4.79 -12.63 17.77
N ILE A 49 -3.72 -13.23 17.25
CA ILE A 49 -3.81 -14.12 16.10
C ILE A 49 -4.12 -15.54 16.59
N LYS A 50 -5.29 -16.05 16.21
CA LYS A 50 -5.73 -17.41 16.55
C LYS A 50 -5.56 -18.33 15.35
N ILE A 51 -4.49 -19.13 15.38
CA ILE A 51 -4.22 -20.14 14.36
C ILE A 51 -5.05 -21.40 14.66
N GLY A 52 -5.65 -22.02 13.63
CA GLY A 52 -6.19 -23.38 13.72
C GLY A 52 -7.67 -23.52 14.12
N LYS A 53 -8.48 -22.45 14.23
CA LYS A 53 -9.89 -22.55 14.66
C LYS A 53 -10.97 -22.25 13.61
N ALA A 54 -10.63 -21.81 12.40
CA ALA A 54 -11.62 -21.38 11.40
C ALA A 54 -11.43 -22.05 10.03
N LYS A 55 -12.51 -22.09 9.23
CA LYS A 55 -12.53 -22.49 7.81
C LYS A 55 -11.65 -21.61 6.90
N GLU A 56 -10.96 -20.61 7.45
CA GLU A 56 -10.09 -19.71 6.70
C GLU A 56 -8.79 -20.41 6.24
N GLY A 57 -8.28 -19.95 5.10
CA GLY A 57 -7.00 -20.37 4.56
C GLY A 57 -5.85 -19.80 5.41
N LEU A 58 -4.74 -20.54 5.51
CA LEU A 58 -3.64 -20.20 6.41
C LEU A 58 -3.11 -18.78 6.21
N TYR A 59 -2.91 -18.36 4.96
CA TYR A 59 -2.34 -17.05 4.64
C TYR A 59 -3.28 -15.89 5.01
N GLN A 60 -4.60 -16.13 5.02
CA GLN A 60 -5.60 -15.12 5.41
C GLN A 60 -5.49 -14.74 6.89
N VAL A 61 -4.89 -15.60 7.72
CA VAL A 61 -4.62 -15.32 9.14
C VAL A 61 -3.60 -14.18 9.30
N PHE A 62 -2.70 -14.03 8.33
CA PHE A 62 -1.61 -13.06 8.31
C PHE A 62 -1.81 -11.95 7.26
N ASP A 63 -3.04 -11.75 6.78
CA ASP A 63 -3.36 -10.65 5.87
C ASP A 63 -3.45 -9.32 6.63
N TYR A 64 -2.39 -8.51 6.54
CA TYR A 64 -2.34 -7.14 7.04
C TYR A 64 -2.43 -6.10 5.93
N GLN A 65 -2.84 -6.51 4.72
CA GLN A 65 -2.85 -5.65 3.56
C GLN A 65 -3.77 -4.45 3.79
N ILE A 66 -3.22 -3.25 3.67
CA ILE A 66 -4.01 -2.03 3.79
C ILE A 66 -4.92 -1.90 2.57
N ARG A 67 -6.23 -1.87 2.82
CA ARG A 67 -7.29 -1.78 1.80
C ARG A 67 -7.86 -0.38 1.66
N ASN A 68 -7.71 0.48 2.67
CA ASN A 68 -8.16 1.87 2.61
C ASN A 68 -7.34 2.78 3.55
N ILE A 69 -7.32 4.08 3.26
CA ILE A 69 -6.70 5.10 4.12
C ILE A 69 -7.70 6.24 4.33
N VAL A 70 -8.20 6.35 5.56
CA VAL A 70 -9.15 7.38 5.99
C VAL A 70 -8.41 8.36 6.88
N ALA A 71 -8.48 9.66 6.56
CA ALA A 71 -7.81 10.69 7.32
C ALA A 71 -8.82 11.76 7.78
N ASP A 72 -8.66 12.21 9.01
CA ASP A 72 -9.36 13.35 9.58
C ASP A 72 -8.37 14.28 10.32
N LYS A 73 -8.87 15.33 10.97
CA LYS A 73 -8.02 16.33 11.64
C LYS A 73 -7.17 15.76 12.79
N ASN A 74 -7.61 14.69 13.43
CA ASN A 74 -6.99 14.12 14.63
C ASN A 74 -6.22 12.83 14.32
N THR A 75 -6.68 12.05 13.34
CA THR A 75 -6.13 10.73 13.06
C THR A 75 -5.93 10.47 11.57
N ILE A 76 -5.09 9.47 11.28
CA ILE A 76 -5.09 8.76 10.01
C ILE A 76 -5.18 7.27 10.29
N LYS A 77 -6.14 6.64 9.65
CA LYS A 77 -6.54 5.25 9.83
C LYS A 77 -6.23 4.47 8.56
N PHE A 78 -5.47 3.40 8.72
CA PHE A 78 -5.11 2.46 7.67
C PHE A 78 -5.92 1.19 7.91
N GLU A 79 -6.92 0.96 7.07
CA GLU A 79 -7.91 -0.08 7.28
C GLU A 79 -7.49 -1.37 6.58
N SER A 80 -7.62 -2.50 7.27
CA SER A 80 -7.50 -3.84 6.69
C SER A 80 -8.70 -4.70 7.11
N LEU A 81 -8.76 -5.93 6.61
CA LEU A 81 -9.87 -6.85 6.93
C LEU A 81 -9.94 -7.19 8.42
N LYS A 82 -8.79 -7.34 9.09
CA LYS A 82 -8.71 -7.84 10.47
C LYS A 82 -8.23 -6.81 11.47
N TYR A 83 -7.42 -5.85 11.04
CA TYR A 83 -6.77 -4.88 11.91
C TYR A 83 -6.78 -3.49 11.29
N ASP A 84 -7.15 -2.48 12.05
CA ASP A 84 -6.99 -1.10 11.65
C ASP A 84 -5.82 -0.48 12.40
N PHE A 85 -4.88 0.13 11.67
CA PHE A 85 -3.75 0.84 12.26
C PHE A 85 -4.07 2.33 12.29
N VAL A 86 -4.14 2.93 13.47
CA VAL A 86 -4.53 4.33 13.64
C VAL A 86 -3.35 5.13 14.19
N PHE A 87 -2.91 6.13 13.43
CA PHE A 87 -1.94 7.11 13.88
C PHE A 87 -2.67 8.34 14.43
N CYS A 88 -2.40 8.69 15.69
CA CYS A 88 -2.89 9.88 16.35
C CYS A 88 -1.94 11.05 16.11
N ARG A 89 -2.43 12.12 15.48
CA ARG A 89 -1.64 13.32 15.16
C ARG A 89 -1.32 14.16 16.40
N GLY A 90 -2.19 14.12 17.43
CA GLY A 90 -2.04 14.97 18.61
C GLY A 90 -0.86 14.59 19.51
N ASN A 91 -0.47 13.32 19.51
CA ASN A 91 0.60 12.80 20.38
C ASN A 91 1.59 11.87 19.65
N ASP A 92 1.53 11.81 18.32
CA ASP A 92 2.37 10.99 17.45
C ASP A 92 2.42 9.49 17.83
N SER A 93 1.30 8.93 18.31
CA SER A 93 1.21 7.52 18.72
C SER A 93 0.43 6.65 17.73
N TRP A 94 0.71 5.35 17.79
CA TRP A 94 0.00 4.33 17.04
C TRP A 94 -0.92 3.53 17.96
N SER A 95 -2.07 3.12 17.45
CA SER A 95 -2.92 2.09 18.04
C SER A 95 -3.32 1.08 16.96
N VAL A 96 -3.51 -0.17 17.37
CA VAL A 96 -4.07 -1.22 16.51
C VAL A 96 -5.46 -1.51 17.04
N GLN A 97 -6.46 -1.47 16.18
CA GLN A 97 -7.87 -1.72 16.52
C GLN A 97 -8.38 -2.91 15.70
N PRO A 98 -9.50 -3.54 16.09
CA PRO A 98 -10.19 -4.49 15.23
C PRO A 98 -10.51 -3.86 13.86
N GLY A 99 -10.35 -4.65 12.80
CA GLY A 99 -10.60 -4.23 11.42
C GLY A 99 -12.06 -3.85 11.19
N ASN A 100 -12.27 -2.72 10.51
CA ASN A 100 -13.61 -2.26 10.13
C ASN A 100 -13.85 -2.27 8.62
N PHE A 101 -12.86 -2.67 7.83
CA PHE A 101 -13.01 -2.75 6.38
C PHE A 101 -13.86 -3.98 6.01
N LYS A 102 -15.02 -3.74 5.41
CA LYS A 102 -15.95 -4.81 5.01
C LYS A 102 -15.81 -5.26 3.55
N GLY A 103 -14.85 -4.71 2.78
CA GLY A 103 -14.74 -4.97 1.35
C GLY A 103 -15.69 -4.12 0.50
N GLU A 104 -15.46 -4.09 -0.83
CA GLU A 104 -16.41 -3.49 -1.79
C GLU A 104 -17.62 -4.39 -2.08
N ASN A 105 -17.63 -5.63 -1.57
CA ASN A 105 -18.78 -6.52 -1.68
C ASN A 105 -18.85 -7.52 -0.50
N PRO A 106 -19.32 -7.07 0.69
CA PRO A 106 -19.47 -7.96 1.84
C PRO A 106 -20.53 -9.05 1.66
N GLU A 107 -21.33 -9.01 0.58
CA GLU A 107 -22.58 -9.76 0.43
C GLU A 107 -22.68 -10.63 -0.83
N ALA A 108 -21.62 -10.76 -1.65
CA ALA A 108 -21.58 -11.82 -2.65
C ALA A 108 -21.34 -13.19 -1.96
N GLU A 109 -22.28 -13.58 -1.10
CA GLU A 109 -22.36 -14.94 -0.55
C GLU A 109 -22.81 -15.94 -1.62
N ASP A 110 -23.42 -15.47 -2.73
CA ASP A 110 -23.84 -16.27 -3.87
C ASP A 110 -22.89 -16.12 -5.07
N TYR A 111 -22.45 -17.27 -5.59
CA TYR A 111 -21.62 -17.40 -6.78
C TYR A 111 -22.33 -16.84 -8.03
N GLU A 112 -23.65 -17.01 -8.10
CA GLU A 112 -24.46 -16.53 -9.24
C GLU A 112 -24.49 -15.00 -9.31
N ASP A 113 -24.59 -14.30 -8.17
CA ASP A 113 -24.54 -12.84 -8.12
C ASP A 113 -23.16 -12.32 -8.57
N THR A 114 -22.09 -13.06 -8.27
CA THR A 114 -20.75 -12.73 -8.75
C THR A 114 -20.65 -12.90 -10.27
N LEU A 115 -21.17 -13.98 -10.83
CA LEU A 115 -21.20 -14.19 -12.28
C LEU A 115 -22.07 -13.13 -12.98
N ALA A 116 -23.21 -12.78 -12.42
CA ALA A 116 -24.08 -11.73 -12.95
C ALA A 116 -23.38 -10.36 -12.96
N ALA A 117 -22.69 -10.02 -11.87
CA ALA A 117 -21.89 -8.79 -11.78
C ALA A 117 -20.69 -8.80 -12.73
N LEU A 118 -20.15 -9.96 -13.07
CA LEU A 118 -19.09 -10.09 -14.07
C LEU A 118 -19.64 -9.99 -15.50
N ALA A 119 -20.85 -10.50 -15.76
CA ALA A 119 -21.53 -10.43 -17.06
C ALA A 119 -22.01 -9.02 -17.42
N ASP A 120 -22.48 -8.25 -16.43
CA ASP A 120 -22.83 -6.84 -16.58
C ASP A 120 -22.29 -5.99 -15.41
N PRO A 121 -21.00 -5.59 -15.45
CA PRO A 121 -20.40 -4.82 -14.37
C PRO A 121 -21.15 -3.51 -14.12
N PRO A 122 -21.54 -3.23 -12.86
CA PRO A 122 -22.31 -2.04 -12.54
C PRO A 122 -21.46 -0.79 -12.76
N TYR A 123 -22.12 0.29 -13.15
CA TYR A 123 -21.49 1.59 -13.24
C TYR A 123 -21.16 2.13 -11.84
N LYS A 124 -19.92 2.59 -11.65
CA LYS A 124 -19.49 3.40 -10.50
C LYS A 124 -19.69 4.89 -10.81
N THR A 125 -19.72 5.75 -9.79
CA THR A 125 -19.96 7.19 -9.95
C THR A 125 -18.78 8.04 -9.47
N VAL A 126 -18.62 9.20 -10.09
CA VAL A 126 -17.67 10.23 -9.67
C VAL A 126 -18.28 11.61 -9.84
N GLU A 127 -18.10 12.46 -8.85
CA GLU A 127 -18.51 13.86 -8.88
C GLU A 127 -17.38 14.74 -9.42
N LEU A 128 -17.70 15.57 -10.40
CA LEU A 128 -16.80 16.60 -10.93
C LEU A 128 -17.59 17.89 -11.15
N ASN A 129 -17.18 18.96 -10.48
CA ASN A 129 -17.83 20.28 -10.59
C ASN A 129 -19.34 20.23 -10.34
N GLY A 130 -19.77 19.44 -9.35
CA GLY A 130 -21.18 19.26 -8.97
C GLY A 130 -22.01 18.45 -9.96
N LYS A 131 -21.36 17.72 -10.88
CA LYS A 131 -22.00 16.83 -11.84
C LYS A 131 -21.55 15.39 -11.64
N THR A 132 -22.51 14.48 -11.66
CA THR A 132 -22.29 13.03 -11.55
C THR A 132 -21.98 12.40 -12.91
N TYR A 133 -20.82 11.77 -13.01
CA TYR A 133 -20.45 10.92 -14.14
C TYR A 133 -20.55 9.46 -13.70
N GLN A 134 -20.98 8.58 -14.60
CA GLN A 134 -20.96 7.14 -14.35
C GLN A 134 -19.93 6.47 -15.24
N TYR A 135 -19.20 5.50 -14.73
CA TYR A 135 -18.14 4.84 -15.47
C TYR A 135 -18.02 3.36 -15.11
N ARG A 136 -17.46 2.58 -16.04
CA ARG A 136 -17.05 1.19 -15.81
C ARG A 136 -15.96 0.78 -16.79
N VAL A 137 -15.38 -0.39 -16.54
CA VAL A 137 -14.45 -1.04 -17.45
C VAL A 137 -14.90 -2.48 -17.66
N THR A 138 -14.87 -2.96 -18.90
CA THR A 138 -15.40 -4.27 -19.29
C THR A 138 -14.49 -4.96 -20.28
N LEU A 139 -14.68 -6.27 -20.41
CA LEU A 139 -14.16 -7.08 -21.51
C LEU A 139 -15.16 -7.04 -22.68
N ASP A 140 -14.65 -7.04 -23.91
CA ASP A 140 -15.46 -7.09 -25.12
C ASP A 140 -14.90 -8.11 -26.15
N PRO A 141 -15.67 -9.15 -26.52
CA PRO A 141 -16.93 -9.53 -25.89
C PRO A 141 -16.72 -9.92 -24.42
N ASN A 142 -17.74 -9.72 -23.58
CA ASN A 142 -17.72 -10.18 -22.20
C ASN A 142 -17.87 -11.72 -22.21
N PRO A 143 -16.95 -12.49 -21.63
CA PRO A 143 -17.00 -13.94 -21.71
C PRO A 143 -18.05 -14.53 -20.75
N PHE A 144 -18.59 -13.77 -19.81
CA PHE A 144 -19.52 -14.31 -18.81
C PHE A 144 -20.99 -14.31 -19.26
N PRO A 145 -21.79 -15.26 -18.75
CA PRO A 145 -21.40 -16.34 -17.82
C PRO A 145 -20.79 -17.58 -18.52
N ASP A 146 -20.99 -17.74 -19.82
CA ASP A 146 -20.84 -19.04 -20.50
C ASP A 146 -19.40 -19.37 -20.98
N LEU A 147 -18.46 -18.43 -20.88
CA LEU A 147 -17.04 -18.51 -21.29
C LEU A 147 -16.82 -18.96 -22.75
N GLU A 148 -17.84 -18.91 -23.60
CA GLU A 148 -17.81 -19.41 -24.99
C GLU A 148 -16.96 -18.55 -25.93
N PHE A 149 -16.74 -17.28 -25.57
CA PHE A 149 -16.02 -16.32 -26.40
C PHE A 149 -14.77 -15.82 -25.71
N GLU A 150 -13.64 -15.86 -26.42
CA GLU A 150 -12.42 -15.22 -25.96
C GLU A 150 -12.56 -13.68 -26.04
N PRO A 151 -12.31 -12.95 -24.94
CA PRO A 151 -12.27 -11.50 -24.95
C PRO A 151 -11.22 -10.98 -25.91
N LYS A 152 -11.56 -9.93 -26.69
CA LYS A 152 -10.65 -9.37 -27.69
C LYS A 152 -10.04 -8.04 -27.25
N ARG A 153 -10.72 -7.31 -26.38
CA ARG A 153 -10.28 -5.99 -25.91
C ARG A 153 -10.86 -5.63 -24.56
N VAL A 154 -10.19 -4.68 -23.91
CA VAL A 154 -10.67 -3.99 -22.71
C VAL A 154 -11.25 -2.64 -23.13
N VAL A 155 -12.45 -2.35 -22.65
CA VAL A 155 -13.20 -1.13 -22.98
C VAL A 155 -13.54 -0.36 -21.72
N PHE A 156 -13.30 0.94 -21.73
CA PHE A 156 -13.80 1.87 -20.72
C PHE A 156 -15.06 2.55 -21.24
N GLU A 157 -16.07 2.67 -20.40
CA GLU A 157 -17.34 3.32 -20.71
C GLU A 157 -17.59 4.48 -19.76
N LEU A 158 -18.01 5.62 -20.30
CA LEU A 158 -18.36 6.82 -19.55
C LEU A 158 -19.74 7.33 -19.94
N ILE A 159 -20.66 7.42 -18.97
CA ILE A 159 -21.94 8.08 -19.09
C ILE A 159 -21.82 9.48 -18.49
N LYS A 160 -22.08 10.50 -19.32
CA LYS A 160 -22.08 11.91 -18.93
C LYS A 160 -23.40 12.26 -18.21
N PRO A 161 -23.43 13.31 -17.37
CA PRO A 161 -24.62 13.72 -16.61
C PRO A 161 -25.90 13.86 -17.44
N ASP A 162 -25.77 14.38 -18.67
CA ASP A 162 -26.89 14.66 -19.57
C ASP A 162 -27.06 13.59 -20.67
N SER A 163 -26.50 12.39 -20.49
CA SER A 163 -26.54 11.29 -21.45
C SER A 163 -27.02 10.01 -20.80
N THR A 164 -27.73 9.18 -21.56
CA THR A 164 -28.03 7.78 -21.18
C THR A 164 -27.16 6.79 -21.94
N LYS A 165 -26.46 7.24 -23.00
CA LYS A 165 -25.57 6.39 -23.80
C LYS A 165 -24.13 6.53 -23.32
N PRO A 166 -23.40 5.42 -23.16
CA PRO A 166 -21.98 5.47 -22.84
C PRO A 166 -21.15 5.97 -24.03
N GLN A 167 -20.13 6.75 -23.72
CA GLN A 167 -18.98 6.97 -24.58
C GLN A 167 -17.97 5.86 -24.30
N SER A 168 -17.74 4.97 -25.26
CA SER A 168 -16.82 3.84 -25.12
C SER A 168 -15.44 4.14 -25.70
N GLN A 169 -14.39 3.74 -25.01
CA GLN A 169 -12.99 3.87 -25.41
C GLN A 169 -12.28 2.53 -25.27
N VAL A 170 -11.70 2.01 -26.35
CA VAL A 170 -10.84 0.83 -26.28
C VAL A 170 -9.54 1.22 -25.58
N LEU A 171 -9.19 0.50 -24.52
CA LEU A 171 -7.97 0.73 -23.74
C LEU A 171 -6.78 -0.03 -24.32
N TYR A 172 -6.98 -1.32 -24.58
CA TYR A 172 -6.03 -2.18 -25.27
C TYR A 172 -6.72 -3.44 -25.79
N THR A 173 -6.09 -4.08 -26.79
CA THR A 173 -6.53 -5.36 -27.34
C THR A 173 -5.67 -6.51 -26.85
N PHE A 174 -6.17 -7.73 -27.02
CA PHE A 174 -5.42 -8.95 -26.78
C PHE A 174 -4.09 -8.99 -27.56
N GLU A 175 -4.11 -8.57 -28.82
CA GLU A 175 -2.91 -8.51 -29.67
C GLU A 175 -1.88 -7.48 -29.17
N GLN A 176 -2.34 -6.33 -28.66
CA GLN A 176 -1.45 -5.34 -28.04
C GLN A 176 -0.81 -5.89 -26.76
N MET A 177 -1.58 -6.59 -25.92
CA MET A 177 -1.07 -7.23 -24.70
C MET A 177 -0.04 -8.33 -25.02
N LYS A 178 -0.32 -9.19 -26.01
CA LYS A 178 0.62 -10.20 -26.52
C LYS A 178 1.91 -9.57 -27.03
N LYS A 179 1.81 -8.52 -27.85
CA LYS A 179 2.97 -7.78 -28.36
C LYS A 179 3.78 -7.14 -27.22
N ALA A 180 3.12 -6.71 -26.15
CA ALA A 180 3.76 -6.17 -24.96
C ALA A 180 4.39 -7.26 -24.06
N GLN A 181 4.15 -8.55 -24.34
CA GLN A 181 4.58 -9.71 -23.54
C GLN A 181 4.11 -9.61 -22.08
N THR A 182 2.91 -9.08 -21.89
CA THR A 182 2.37 -8.81 -20.56
C THR A 182 1.44 -9.90 -20.06
N GLY A 183 0.95 -10.78 -20.93
CA GLY A 183 0.04 -11.88 -20.60
C GLY A 183 -0.24 -12.80 -21.79
N ILE A 184 -0.92 -13.93 -21.53
CA ILE A 184 -1.38 -14.88 -22.57
C ILE A 184 -2.90 -14.84 -22.78
N GLN A 185 -3.64 -14.17 -21.89
CA GLN A 185 -5.08 -13.90 -21.97
C GLN A 185 -5.40 -12.53 -21.34
N LEU A 186 -6.50 -11.89 -21.78
CA LEU A 186 -6.96 -10.67 -21.15
C LEU A 186 -7.55 -10.97 -19.77
N GLY A 187 -7.08 -10.25 -18.76
CA GLY A 187 -7.59 -10.33 -17.42
C GLY A 187 -8.79 -9.45 -17.16
N PHE A 188 -9.53 -9.78 -16.11
CA PHE A 188 -10.75 -9.06 -15.74
C PHE A 188 -10.37 -7.66 -15.29
N PRO A 189 -10.78 -6.60 -16.01
CA PRO A 189 -10.35 -5.27 -15.67
C PRO A 189 -11.14 -4.78 -14.45
N SER A 190 -10.46 -4.17 -13.50
CA SER A 190 -11.05 -3.48 -12.35
C SER A 190 -10.49 -2.06 -12.26
N ILE A 191 -11.27 -1.17 -11.63
CA ILE A 191 -10.87 0.22 -11.38
C ILE A 191 -10.37 0.31 -9.95
N THR A 192 -9.07 0.52 -9.77
CA THR A 192 -8.42 0.51 -8.46
C THR A 192 -8.34 1.88 -7.81
N ALA A 193 -8.41 2.94 -8.62
CA ALA A 193 -8.40 4.32 -8.16
C ALA A 193 -9.26 5.22 -9.05
N THR A 194 -9.83 6.27 -8.45
CA THR A 194 -10.50 7.37 -9.16
C THR A 194 -10.05 8.69 -8.53
N VAL A 195 -9.42 9.54 -9.33
CA VAL A 195 -8.76 10.77 -8.87
C VAL A 195 -9.29 11.95 -9.66
N VAL A 196 -9.81 12.97 -8.96
CA VAL A 196 -10.11 14.26 -9.56
C VAL A 196 -8.91 15.18 -9.35
N TYR A 197 -8.37 15.72 -10.44
CA TYR A 197 -7.22 16.62 -10.42
C TYR A 197 -7.31 17.63 -11.55
N ASP A 198 -7.22 18.92 -11.23
CA ASP A 198 -7.32 20.05 -12.18
C ASP A 198 -8.50 19.92 -13.16
N ASN A 199 -9.72 19.84 -12.63
CA ASN A 199 -10.97 19.70 -13.41
C ASN A 199 -10.99 18.50 -14.38
N ARG A 200 -10.15 17.49 -14.17
CA ARG A 200 -10.13 16.23 -14.91
C ARG A 200 -10.33 15.07 -13.96
N VAL A 201 -10.87 13.98 -14.51
CA VAL A 201 -10.96 12.71 -13.78
C VAL A 201 -9.94 11.74 -14.35
N PHE A 202 -9.29 11.00 -13.48
CA PHE A 202 -8.37 9.93 -13.82
C PHE A 202 -8.80 8.63 -13.15
N TRP A 203 -8.73 7.52 -13.88
CA TRP A 203 -9.01 6.18 -13.37
C TRP A 203 -7.82 5.29 -13.60
N ALA A 204 -7.39 4.57 -12.56
CA ALA A 204 -6.39 3.50 -12.72
C ALA A 204 -7.10 2.19 -12.99
N ILE A 205 -6.63 1.46 -14.00
CA ILE A 205 -7.19 0.17 -14.42
C ILE A 205 -6.18 -0.93 -14.10
N ALA A 206 -6.63 -1.94 -13.36
CA ALA A 206 -5.84 -3.14 -13.08
C ALA A 206 -6.46 -4.35 -13.77
N PRO A 207 -5.68 -5.18 -14.47
CA PRO A 207 -6.15 -6.48 -14.93
C PRO A 207 -6.02 -7.52 -13.81
N GLU A 208 -7.11 -8.07 -13.32
CA GLU A 208 -7.14 -9.16 -12.33
C GLU A 208 -7.22 -10.52 -13.03
N GLN A 209 -6.20 -11.37 -12.84
CA GLN A 209 -6.16 -12.77 -13.28
C GLN A 209 -5.27 -13.58 -12.33
N GLY A 210 -5.68 -14.83 -12.08
CA GLY A 210 -4.96 -15.77 -11.24
C GLY A 210 -3.72 -16.39 -11.89
N GLU A 211 -3.56 -16.25 -13.23
CA GLU A 211 -2.46 -16.82 -14.02
C GLU A 211 -1.65 -15.70 -14.70
N GLY A 212 -0.92 -14.92 -13.90
CA GLY A 212 -0.01 -13.88 -14.38
C GLY A 212 -0.67 -12.52 -14.63
N ASN A 213 0.10 -11.63 -15.26
CA ASN A 213 -0.41 -10.31 -15.65
C ASN A 213 -1.30 -10.50 -16.90
N GLY A 214 -2.54 -10.02 -16.85
CA GLY A 214 -3.52 -10.17 -17.93
C GLY A 214 -3.78 -8.88 -18.70
N GLY A 215 -2.84 -7.94 -18.71
CA GLY A 215 -3.11 -6.64 -19.33
C GLY A 215 -1.96 -5.66 -19.27
N ILE A 216 -2.27 -4.43 -19.68
CA ILE A 216 -1.33 -3.32 -19.78
C ILE A 216 -1.67 -2.29 -18.69
N ALA A 217 -0.68 -1.87 -17.89
CA ALA A 217 -0.85 -0.80 -16.92
C ALA A 217 -1.45 0.45 -17.59
N THR A 218 -2.69 0.76 -17.22
CA THR A 218 -3.48 1.78 -17.91
C THR A 218 -4.08 2.77 -16.92
N ILE A 219 -3.91 4.06 -17.23
CA ILE A 219 -4.65 5.16 -16.61
C ILE A 219 -5.54 5.77 -17.68
N VAL A 220 -6.81 5.94 -17.37
CA VAL A 220 -7.77 6.65 -18.22
C VAL A 220 -7.92 8.07 -17.70
N SER A 221 -8.04 9.05 -18.59
CA SER A 221 -8.33 10.44 -18.24
C SER A 221 -9.58 10.92 -18.96
N TYR A 222 -10.33 11.82 -18.34
CA TYR A 222 -11.43 12.53 -18.99
C TYR A 222 -11.32 14.03 -18.73
N ASN A 223 -11.36 14.81 -19.81
CA ASN A 223 -11.47 16.26 -19.76
C ASN A 223 -12.91 16.69 -20.14
N PRO A 224 -13.68 17.29 -19.22
CA PRO A 224 -15.06 17.71 -19.49
C PRO A 224 -15.17 18.88 -20.47
N GLU A 225 -14.14 19.73 -20.59
CA GLU A 225 -14.15 20.92 -21.46
C GLU A 225 -14.18 20.56 -22.93
N ASN A 226 -13.38 19.55 -23.32
CA ASN A 226 -13.30 19.07 -24.70
C ASN A 226 -13.97 17.71 -24.91
N GLN A 227 -14.55 17.13 -23.86
CA GLN A 227 -15.25 15.84 -23.84
C GLN A 227 -14.39 14.66 -24.34
N LYS A 228 -13.07 14.72 -24.17
CA LYS A 228 -12.16 13.66 -24.63
C LYS A 228 -11.79 12.71 -23.51
N ILE A 229 -11.84 11.42 -23.83
CA ILE A 229 -11.21 10.35 -23.05
C ILE A 229 -9.79 10.16 -23.58
N GLY A 230 -8.80 10.18 -22.70
CA GLY A 230 -7.40 9.89 -23.02
C GLY A 230 -6.94 8.60 -22.34
N VAL A 231 -6.06 7.86 -23.02
CA VAL A 231 -5.45 6.62 -22.50
C VAL A 231 -3.96 6.89 -22.24
N ILE A 232 -3.51 6.52 -21.05
CA ILE A 232 -2.16 6.74 -20.54
C ILE A 232 -1.57 5.38 -20.17
N GLN A 233 -0.55 4.94 -20.91
CA GLN A 233 0.10 3.63 -20.74
C GLN A 233 1.62 3.82 -20.74
N PRO A 234 2.23 4.15 -19.59
CA PRO A 234 3.66 4.41 -19.56
C PRO A 234 4.44 3.11 -19.83
N GLU A 235 5.20 3.09 -20.92
CA GLU A 235 5.86 1.88 -21.44
C GLU A 235 6.70 1.13 -20.40
N LYS A 236 7.36 1.86 -19.49
CA LYS A 236 8.24 1.28 -18.45
C LYS A 236 7.50 0.48 -17.38
N ILE A 237 6.19 0.67 -17.21
CA ILE A 237 5.38 -0.07 -16.24
C ILE A 237 4.30 -0.92 -16.91
N LYS A 238 4.35 -1.11 -18.24
CA LYS A 238 3.29 -1.79 -19.00
C LYS A 238 2.89 -3.16 -18.42
N GLY A 239 3.84 -3.92 -17.87
CA GLY A 239 3.61 -5.23 -17.25
C GLY A 239 3.35 -5.18 -15.74
N GLN A 240 2.95 -4.03 -15.19
CA GLN A 240 2.59 -3.87 -13.78
C GLN A 240 1.05 -3.79 -13.65
N GLN A 241 0.53 -4.22 -12.51
CA GLN A 241 -0.83 -3.90 -12.08
C GLN A 241 -0.78 -2.64 -11.21
N ILE A 242 -1.72 -1.71 -11.44
CA ILE A 242 -1.83 -0.48 -10.64
C ILE A 242 -2.79 -0.71 -9.48
N THR A 243 -2.29 -0.69 -8.24
CA THR A 243 -3.11 -0.92 -7.03
C THR A 243 -3.79 0.35 -6.51
N ASP A 244 -3.18 1.51 -6.77
CA ASP A 244 -3.77 2.83 -6.46
C ASP A 244 -3.05 3.95 -7.22
N LEU A 245 -3.68 5.13 -7.25
CA LEU A 245 -3.19 6.33 -7.92
C LEU A 245 -3.38 7.58 -7.08
N ALA A 246 -2.37 8.44 -7.07
CA ALA A 246 -2.44 9.80 -6.58
C ALA A 246 -1.77 10.77 -7.57
N ILE A 247 -2.22 12.02 -7.65
CA ILE A 247 -1.68 13.02 -8.59
C ILE A 247 -1.32 14.30 -7.83
N THR A 248 -0.13 14.83 -8.11
CA THR A 248 0.42 16.05 -7.47
C THR A 248 1.13 16.94 -8.49
N GLY A 249 1.57 18.13 -8.06
CA GLY A 249 2.45 19.00 -8.83
C GLY A 249 1.71 20.13 -9.53
N ASP A 250 2.26 20.60 -10.64
CA ASP A 250 1.63 21.57 -11.52
C ASP A 250 0.70 20.82 -12.49
N PRO A 251 -0.55 21.26 -12.74
CA PRO A 251 -1.41 20.61 -13.73
C PRO A 251 -0.88 20.55 -15.16
N ALA A 252 -0.01 21.47 -15.56
CA ALA A 252 0.67 21.41 -16.86
C ALA A 252 1.78 20.33 -16.89
N GLN A 253 2.31 19.96 -15.72
CA GLN A 253 3.36 18.95 -15.56
C GLN A 253 3.12 18.09 -14.30
N PRO A 254 2.03 17.29 -14.30
CA PRO A 254 1.65 16.54 -13.12
C PRO A 254 2.66 15.43 -12.82
N THR A 255 2.73 15.03 -11.55
CA THR A 255 3.37 13.78 -11.14
C THR A 255 2.29 12.78 -10.74
N PHE A 256 2.21 11.67 -11.47
CA PHE A 256 1.39 10.51 -11.15
C PHE A 256 2.17 9.61 -10.20
N TRP A 257 1.68 9.47 -8.97
CA TRP A 257 2.15 8.50 -8.00
C TRP A 257 1.33 7.23 -8.15
N ILE A 258 1.98 6.17 -8.63
CA ILE A 258 1.36 4.92 -9.04
C ILE A 258 1.86 3.84 -8.08
N ALA A 259 0.94 3.25 -7.31
CA ALA A 259 1.26 2.06 -6.53
C ALA A 259 1.18 0.83 -7.45
N THR A 260 2.19 -0.04 -7.40
CA THR A 260 2.30 -1.16 -8.34
C THR A 260 2.46 -2.50 -7.65
N GLN A 261 1.91 -3.53 -8.29
CA GLN A 261 2.13 -4.94 -7.97
C GLN A 261 2.27 -5.77 -9.25
N MET A 262 2.58 -7.04 -9.10
CA MET A 262 2.45 -8.06 -10.14
C MET A 262 1.53 -9.18 -9.65
N SER A 263 0.89 -9.86 -10.59
CA SER A 263 0.21 -11.14 -10.32
C SER A 263 1.00 -12.30 -10.94
N GLY A 264 0.94 -13.46 -10.30
CA GLY A 264 1.51 -14.71 -10.78
C GLY A 264 0.57 -15.87 -10.51
N GLU A 265 0.81 -16.99 -11.19
CA GLU A 265 0.04 -18.22 -10.99
C GLU A 265 0.00 -18.63 -9.52
N GLY A 266 -1.21 -18.74 -8.95
CA GLY A 266 -1.42 -19.14 -7.56
C GLY A 266 -0.98 -18.11 -6.50
N ASN A 267 -0.44 -16.96 -6.91
CA ASN A 267 -0.12 -15.85 -6.01
C ASN A 267 -0.45 -14.49 -6.64
N PRO A 268 -1.60 -13.88 -6.26
CA PRO A 268 -2.02 -12.58 -6.79
C PRO A 268 -1.24 -11.39 -6.20
N PHE A 269 -0.31 -11.62 -5.26
CA PHE A 269 0.40 -10.58 -4.52
C PHE A 269 1.91 -10.72 -4.65
N LEU A 270 2.44 -10.38 -5.84
CA LEU A 270 3.88 -10.31 -6.07
C LEU A 270 4.37 -8.85 -6.04
N PRO A 271 5.54 -8.57 -5.43
CA PRO A 271 6.18 -7.25 -5.52
C PRO A 271 6.38 -6.82 -6.98
N GLY A 272 5.82 -5.67 -7.32
CA GLY A 272 6.08 -5.00 -8.60
C GLY A 272 7.23 -4.00 -8.49
N MET A 273 7.09 -2.87 -9.17
CA MET A 273 8.05 -1.76 -9.11
C MET A 273 7.95 -0.90 -7.84
N GLY A 274 7.07 -1.24 -6.90
CA GLY A 274 6.84 -0.48 -5.68
C GLY A 274 6.04 0.80 -5.95
N LEU A 275 6.47 1.93 -5.39
CA LEU A 275 5.88 3.24 -5.66
C LEU A 275 6.57 3.86 -6.88
N VAL A 276 5.79 4.21 -7.88
CA VAL A 276 6.28 4.82 -9.12
C VAL A 276 5.88 6.30 -9.18
N ALA A 277 6.82 7.17 -9.50
CA ALA A 277 6.59 8.55 -9.86
C ALA A 277 6.72 8.71 -11.38
N TYR A 278 5.60 8.83 -12.08
CA TYR A 278 5.56 9.08 -13.52
C TYR A 278 5.24 10.56 -13.80
N ARG A 279 6.09 11.20 -14.60
CA ARG A 279 5.92 12.60 -15.03
C ARG A 279 5.84 12.63 -16.55
N PRO A 280 4.65 12.81 -17.14
CA PRO A 280 4.50 12.90 -18.58
C PRO A 280 5.23 14.12 -19.13
N ASN A 281 5.55 14.07 -20.42
CA ASN A 281 6.03 15.23 -21.14
C ASN A 281 4.89 16.26 -21.29
N SER A 282 5.23 17.55 -21.36
CA SER A 282 4.24 18.62 -21.48
C SER A 282 3.32 18.38 -22.69
N GLY A 283 2.02 18.18 -22.44
CA GLY A 283 1.01 17.94 -23.47
C GLY A 283 0.98 16.52 -24.05
N ASP A 284 1.88 15.63 -23.64
CA ASP A 284 1.90 14.23 -24.07
C ASP A 284 1.96 13.29 -22.86
N TYR A 285 0.83 12.65 -22.57
CA TYR A 285 0.70 11.68 -21.49
C TYR A 285 1.17 10.27 -21.87
N THR A 286 1.61 10.03 -23.11
CA THR A 286 2.07 8.70 -23.55
C THR A 286 3.57 8.51 -23.34
N SER A 287 4.33 9.61 -23.19
CA SER A 287 5.77 9.59 -22.97
C SER A 287 6.16 10.44 -21.75
N GLY A 288 7.28 10.15 -21.11
CA GLY A 288 7.69 10.90 -19.92
C GLY A 288 8.83 10.25 -19.14
N SER A 289 9.15 10.85 -17.99
CA SER A 289 10.14 10.33 -17.06
C SER A 289 9.47 9.50 -15.96
N LEU A 290 10.21 8.50 -15.45
CA LEU A 290 9.70 7.60 -14.43
C LEU A 290 10.82 7.28 -13.42
N SER A 291 10.48 7.32 -12.14
CA SER A 291 11.31 6.84 -11.04
C SER A 291 10.53 5.84 -10.19
N ALA A 292 11.19 4.78 -9.73
CA ALA A 292 10.55 3.72 -8.94
C ALA A 292 11.24 3.59 -7.58
N TYR A 293 10.45 3.41 -6.53
CA TYR A 293 10.88 3.30 -5.14
C TYR A 293 10.37 1.99 -4.55
N HIS A 294 11.30 1.10 -4.23
CA HIS A 294 11.04 -0.23 -3.66
C HIS A 294 12.02 -0.50 -2.50
N GLY A 295 11.84 -1.61 -1.78
CA GLY A 295 12.59 -1.91 -0.55
C GLY A 295 14.12 -2.08 -0.72
N ARG A 296 14.64 -2.10 -1.96
CA ARG A 296 16.09 -2.19 -2.25
C ARG A 296 16.74 -0.82 -2.52
N ASN A 297 15.97 0.20 -2.88
CA ASN A 297 16.49 1.53 -3.25
C ASN A 297 15.82 2.69 -2.47
N SER A 298 14.93 2.38 -1.54
CA SER A 298 14.21 3.36 -0.72
C SER A 298 13.85 2.77 0.65
N PRO A 299 13.50 3.59 1.65
CA PRO A 299 13.02 3.12 2.95
C PRO A 299 11.64 2.44 2.94
N LEU A 300 11.02 2.21 1.77
CA LEU A 300 9.70 1.61 1.64
C LEU A 300 9.62 0.27 2.40
N VAL A 301 8.67 0.17 3.33
CA VAL A 301 8.36 -1.08 4.02
C VAL A 301 7.20 -1.80 3.33
N GLY A 302 7.34 -3.10 3.19
CA GLY A 302 6.27 -4.00 2.77
C GLY A 302 5.98 -4.13 1.28
N ALA A 303 7.00 -3.84 0.46
CA ALA A 303 7.22 -4.18 -0.97
C ALA A 303 6.10 -3.87 -1.99
N ILE A 304 4.85 -4.18 -1.69
CA ILE A 304 3.65 -3.94 -2.48
C ILE A 304 2.86 -2.79 -1.83
N PRO A 305 2.97 -1.54 -2.33
CA PRO A 305 2.04 -0.48 -1.95
C PRO A 305 0.65 -0.79 -2.51
N ASN A 306 -0.39 -0.57 -1.70
CA ASN A 306 -1.78 -0.91 -2.03
C ASN A 306 -2.71 0.28 -2.03
N LYS A 307 -2.46 1.26 -1.14
CA LYS A 307 -3.26 2.47 -1.03
C LYS A 307 -2.41 3.70 -0.82
N LEU A 308 -2.84 4.80 -1.42
CA LEU A 308 -2.20 6.10 -1.45
C LEU A 308 -3.17 7.15 -0.91
N LYS A 309 -2.67 8.07 -0.08
CA LYS A 309 -3.44 9.21 0.41
C LYS A 309 -2.59 10.47 0.42
N LEU A 310 -3.03 11.48 -0.32
CA LEU A 310 -2.40 12.80 -0.31
C LEU A 310 -2.95 13.68 0.80
N GLU A 311 -2.03 14.38 1.48
CA GLU A 311 -2.31 15.41 2.47
C GLU A 311 -1.29 16.56 2.33
N GLY A 312 -1.62 17.55 1.49
CA GLY A 312 -0.71 18.66 1.22
C GLY A 312 0.60 18.20 0.58
N ASP A 313 1.72 18.39 1.28
CA ASP A 313 3.06 17.97 0.86
C ASP A 313 3.39 16.51 1.21
N LYS A 314 2.47 15.79 1.87
CA LYS A 314 2.65 14.41 2.32
C LYS A 314 1.89 13.44 1.42
N LEU A 315 2.55 12.34 1.10
CA LEU A 315 1.92 11.14 0.55
C LEU A 315 2.04 10.03 1.59
N TRP A 316 0.90 9.48 1.98
CA TRP A 316 0.81 8.28 2.81
C TRP A 316 0.61 7.06 1.94
N LEU A 317 1.27 5.98 2.32
CA LEU A 317 1.27 4.70 1.63
C LEU A 317 0.91 3.61 2.63
N GLY A 318 -0.14 2.87 2.35
CA GLY A 318 -0.44 1.59 2.99
C GLY A 318 0.09 0.45 2.13
N THR A 319 0.81 -0.49 2.72
CA THR A 319 1.42 -1.64 2.02
C THR A 319 0.86 -2.96 2.55
N GLY A 320 1.45 -4.10 2.16
CA GLY A 320 1.06 -5.42 2.67
C GLY A 320 1.40 -5.67 4.15
N ASN A 321 2.44 -5.00 4.66
CA ASN A 321 2.99 -5.24 5.99
C ASN A 321 3.65 -3.98 6.60
N GLY A 322 3.18 -2.80 6.20
CA GLY A 322 3.59 -1.56 6.81
C GLY A 322 2.95 -0.33 6.19
N ILE A 323 3.43 0.81 6.67
CA ILE A 323 2.95 2.14 6.32
C ILE A 323 4.16 3.03 6.09
N CYS A 324 4.10 3.89 5.08
CA CYS A 324 5.06 4.97 4.89
C CYS A 324 4.35 6.31 4.74
N LYS A 325 4.98 7.34 5.30
CA LYS A 325 4.70 8.75 5.05
C LYS A 325 5.90 9.34 4.35
N LEU A 326 5.72 10.03 3.23
CA LEU A 326 6.81 10.70 2.55
C LEU A 326 6.47 12.13 2.14
N LYS A 327 7.48 13.00 2.03
CA LYS A 327 7.36 14.30 1.36
C LYS A 327 7.56 14.10 -0.13
N TRP A 328 6.50 14.27 -0.92
CA TRP A 328 6.50 13.83 -2.32
C TRP A 328 7.44 14.65 -3.21
N GLN A 329 7.69 15.92 -2.87
CA GLN A 329 8.63 16.80 -3.59
C GLN A 329 10.08 16.34 -3.47
N ALA A 330 10.44 15.67 -2.38
CA ALA A 330 11.81 15.32 -2.04
C ALA A 330 11.95 13.81 -1.73
N VAL A 331 11.14 13.01 -2.42
CA VAL A 331 11.03 11.55 -2.25
C VAL A 331 12.35 10.80 -2.45
N ALA A 332 13.31 11.36 -3.20
CA ALA A 332 14.59 10.72 -3.45
C ALA A 332 15.49 10.70 -2.21
N GLU A 333 15.24 11.56 -1.21
CA GLU A 333 16.05 11.62 0.01
C GLU A 333 15.47 10.71 1.10
N PRO A 334 16.21 9.71 1.62
CA PRO A 334 15.71 8.78 2.63
C PRO A 334 15.14 9.45 3.89
N LYS A 335 15.71 10.58 4.31
CA LYS A 335 15.24 11.36 5.48
C LYS A 335 13.81 11.90 5.33
N ASN A 336 13.29 11.96 4.12
CA ASN A 336 11.92 12.41 3.84
C ASN A 336 10.89 11.28 3.89
N TRP A 337 11.32 10.08 4.25
CA TRP A 337 10.45 8.93 4.52
C TRP A 337 10.35 8.71 6.02
N SER A 338 9.15 8.40 6.49
CA SER A 338 8.89 7.85 7.81
C SER A 338 8.07 6.60 7.61
N CYS A 339 8.65 5.44 7.91
CA CYS A 339 8.02 4.15 7.65
C CYS A 339 7.92 3.33 8.93
N TRP A 340 6.82 2.61 9.06
CA TRP A 340 6.49 1.74 10.19
C TRP A 340 6.10 0.37 9.64
N ARG A 341 6.77 -0.67 10.10
CA ARG A 341 6.41 -2.06 9.76
C ARG A 341 5.44 -2.62 10.79
N PHE A 342 4.58 -3.53 10.35
CA PHE A 342 3.81 -4.35 11.27
C PHE A 342 4.69 -5.49 11.76
N ALA A 343 4.75 -5.68 13.07
CA ALA A 343 5.54 -6.74 13.70
C ALA A 343 4.59 -7.68 14.45
N LEU A 344 4.61 -8.96 14.10
CA LEU A 344 3.92 -9.97 14.88
C LEU A 344 4.79 -10.35 16.07
N MET A 345 4.22 -10.32 17.26
CA MET A 345 4.94 -10.59 18.50
C MET A 345 4.32 -11.79 19.20
N ALA A 346 5.15 -12.73 19.66
CA ALA A 346 4.75 -13.87 20.49
C ALA A 346 5.24 -13.65 21.92
N LYS A 347 4.39 -13.89 22.92
CA LYS A 347 4.78 -13.88 24.33
C LYS A 347 5.72 -15.05 24.63
N LEU A 348 6.81 -14.79 25.34
CA LEU A 348 7.71 -15.83 25.81
C LEU A 348 7.12 -16.50 27.07
N PRO A 349 6.95 -17.83 27.07
CA PRO A 349 6.48 -18.55 28.26
C PRO A 349 7.55 -18.51 29.36
N SER A 350 7.11 -18.52 30.63
CA SER A 350 8.00 -18.52 31.79
C SER A 350 9.01 -19.67 31.78
N ASP A 351 8.58 -20.82 31.27
CA ASP A 351 9.37 -22.06 31.26
C ASP A 351 10.36 -22.11 30.07
N GLY A 352 10.37 -21.05 29.25
CA GLY A 352 11.21 -20.91 28.07
C GLY A 352 10.57 -21.48 26.80
N LEU A 353 10.82 -20.83 25.67
CA LEU A 353 10.39 -21.25 24.35
C LEU A 353 11.45 -22.18 23.74
N PRO A 354 11.16 -23.47 23.50
CA PRO A 354 12.12 -24.36 22.84
C PRO A 354 12.39 -23.90 21.40
N ILE A 355 13.66 -23.76 21.05
CA ILE A 355 14.13 -23.33 19.74
C ILE A 355 14.72 -24.53 18.98
N TYR A 356 14.27 -24.70 17.75
CA TYR A 356 14.67 -25.79 16.86
C TYR A 356 15.48 -25.20 15.70
N SER A 357 16.57 -25.88 15.32
CA SER A 357 17.39 -25.46 14.18
C SER A 357 16.75 -25.74 12.80
N SER A 358 15.64 -26.48 12.78
CA SER A 358 14.84 -26.77 11.58
C SER A 358 13.39 -27.06 11.97
N VAL A 359 12.46 -26.74 11.06
CA VAL A 359 11.02 -27.03 11.23
C VAL A 359 10.74 -28.52 11.45
N LEU A 360 11.60 -29.41 10.89
CA LEU A 360 11.44 -30.86 10.95
C LEU A 360 12.06 -31.51 12.20
N ASN A 361 12.85 -30.78 12.99
CA ASN A 361 13.54 -31.37 14.13
C ASN A 361 12.57 -31.68 15.28
N GLU A 362 12.67 -32.88 15.84
CA GLU A 362 11.84 -33.29 16.98
C GLU A 362 12.41 -32.78 18.32
N SER A 363 13.72 -32.60 18.42
CA SER A 363 14.41 -32.09 19.60
C SER A 363 14.85 -30.64 19.46
N SER A 364 14.74 -29.88 20.56
CA SER A 364 15.18 -28.48 20.62
C SER A 364 16.70 -28.39 20.66
N ALA A 365 17.25 -27.42 19.92
CA ALA A 365 18.68 -27.08 19.96
C ALA A 365 19.01 -26.06 21.05
N ALA A 366 18.03 -25.23 21.44
CA ALA A 366 18.17 -24.23 22.49
C ALA A 366 16.81 -23.95 23.17
N SER A 367 16.81 -23.11 24.20
CA SER A 367 15.59 -22.54 24.79
C SER A 367 15.75 -21.03 24.95
N LEU A 368 14.71 -20.29 24.60
CA LEU A 368 14.64 -18.83 24.72
C LEU A 368 13.73 -18.47 25.90
N ALA A 369 14.33 -18.05 27.01
CA ALA A 369 13.61 -17.65 28.21
C ALA A 369 13.35 -16.13 28.26
N PRO A 370 12.25 -15.69 28.89
CA PRO A 370 12.01 -14.27 29.12
C PRO A 370 13.05 -13.69 30.09
N SER A 371 13.52 -12.47 29.82
CA SER A 371 14.36 -11.69 30.73
C SER A 371 13.53 -10.92 31.77
N LYS A 372 12.25 -10.67 31.50
CA LYS A 372 11.27 -10.05 32.39
C LYS A 372 9.84 -10.56 32.09
N PRO A 373 8.88 -10.36 33.01
CA PRO A 373 7.48 -10.70 32.75
C PRO A 373 6.95 -10.03 31.48
N ASP A 374 6.12 -10.76 30.73
CA ASP A 374 5.53 -10.35 29.45
C ASP A 374 6.54 -10.00 28.34
N ASP A 375 7.77 -10.53 28.43
CA ASP A 375 8.69 -10.44 27.29
C ASP A 375 8.09 -11.09 26.04
N THR A 376 8.38 -10.48 24.91
CA THR A 376 7.92 -10.93 23.60
C THR A 376 9.09 -11.12 22.67
N VAL A 377 8.91 -11.99 21.69
CA VAL A 377 9.83 -12.20 20.57
C VAL A 377 9.09 -11.95 19.27
N GLU A 378 9.78 -11.34 18.31
CA GLU A 378 9.23 -11.13 16.99
C GLU A 378 9.12 -12.44 16.22
N VAL A 379 8.01 -12.61 15.52
CA VAL A 379 7.71 -13.71 14.61
C VAL A 379 7.95 -13.25 13.19
N TYR A 380 8.92 -13.87 12.52
CA TYR A 380 9.27 -13.56 11.12
C TYR A 380 8.46 -14.39 10.12
N TRP A 381 8.25 -15.67 10.43
CA TRP A 381 7.55 -16.60 9.56
C TRP A 381 6.77 -17.61 10.38
N TRP A 382 5.72 -18.20 9.81
CA TRP A 382 5.00 -19.32 10.40
C TRP A 382 4.82 -20.44 9.37
N SER A 383 5.02 -21.68 9.79
CA SER A 383 4.93 -22.85 8.92
C SER A 383 4.17 -23.99 9.59
N LEU A 384 3.31 -24.67 8.82
CA LEU A 384 2.64 -25.89 9.24
C LEU A 384 3.66 -27.01 9.46
N ARG A 385 3.52 -27.69 10.60
CA ARG A 385 4.16 -28.99 10.84
C ARG A 385 3.22 -30.12 10.41
N ASP A 386 1.92 -29.94 10.64
CA ASP A 386 0.90 -30.94 10.36
C ASP A 386 -0.34 -30.26 9.76
N ASN A 387 -0.73 -30.70 8.56
CA ASN A 387 -1.86 -30.14 7.83
C ASN A 387 -3.23 -30.51 8.43
N GLN A 388 -3.34 -31.65 9.11
CA GLN A 388 -4.59 -32.13 9.72
C GLN A 388 -4.87 -31.42 11.03
N SER A 389 -3.89 -31.35 11.93
CA SER A 389 -4.03 -30.66 13.21
C SER A 389 -3.90 -29.13 13.10
N ARG A 390 -3.39 -28.64 11.96
CA ARG A 390 -3.00 -27.23 11.73
C ARG A 390 -1.99 -26.70 12.77
N GLU A 391 -1.27 -27.61 13.42
CA GLU A 391 -0.15 -27.25 14.27
C GLU A 391 1.02 -26.75 13.43
N GLY A 392 1.72 -25.73 13.93
CA GLY A 392 2.87 -25.18 13.26
C GLY A 392 3.87 -24.56 14.20
N ARG A 393 4.96 -24.08 13.61
CA ARG A 393 6.06 -23.41 14.28
C ARG A 393 6.30 -22.07 13.62
N TYR A 394 6.87 -21.14 14.39
CA TYR A 394 7.26 -19.85 13.88
C TYR A 394 8.77 -19.62 14.00
N GLU A 395 9.29 -18.82 13.08
CA GLU A 395 10.68 -18.38 13.07
C GLU A 395 10.84 -17.12 13.93
N VAL A 396 11.90 -17.11 14.73
CA VAL A 396 12.28 -15.99 15.60
C VAL A 396 13.76 -15.69 15.44
N GLU A 397 14.13 -14.44 15.62
CA GLU A 397 15.54 -14.07 15.82
C GLU A 397 15.86 -14.17 17.31
N TYR A 398 16.98 -14.81 17.61
CA TYR A 398 17.49 -14.90 18.98
C TYR A 398 19.02 -14.94 18.97
N LYS A 399 19.63 -14.44 20.05
CA LYS A 399 21.10 -14.49 20.25
C LYS A 399 21.45 -15.59 21.26
N PRO A 400 22.54 -16.37 21.06
CA PRO A 400 23.58 -16.18 20.04
C PRO A 400 23.23 -16.71 18.63
N GLY A 401 22.10 -17.40 18.46
CA GLY A 401 21.72 -18.07 17.21
C GLY A 401 22.43 -19.41 17.03
N PHE A 402 22.39 -19.95 15.80
CA PHE A 402 23.15 -21.14 15.40
C PHE A 402 23.83 -20.92 14.05
N THR A 403 24.97 -21.57 13.84
CA THR A 403 25.71 -21.51 12.56
C THR A 403 25.23 -22.61 11.64
N VAL A 404 24.84 -22.25 10.42
CA VAL A 404 24.47 -23.19 9.34
C VAL A 404 25.43 -23.01 8.17
N LYS A 405 25.86 -24.13 7.57
CA LYS A 405 26.66 -24.13 6.34
C LYS A 405 25.74 -24.39 5.15
N LEU A 406 25.59 -23.40 4.27
CA LEU A 406 24.87 -23.56 3.01
C LEU A 406 25.88 -23.97 1.92
N ASN A 407 25.64 -25.10 1.25
CA ASN A 407 26.53 -25.58 0.19
C ASN A 407 26.29 -24.84 -1.14
N GLU A 408 25.10 -24.25 -1.33
CA GLU A 408 24.71 -23.40 -2.46
C GLU A 408 23.71 -22.36 -1.94
N GLY A 409 23.75 -21.11 -2.42
CA GLY A 409 22.88 -20.06 -1.86
C GLY A 409 22.80 -18.73 -2.60
N ALA A 410 23.61 -18.50 -3.64
CA ALA A 410 23.52 -17.31 -4.46
C ALA A 410 23.15 -17.69 -5.91
N LYS A 411 21.85 -17.79 -6.20
CA LYS A 411 21.36 -17.52 -7.55
C LYS A 411 21.07 -16.04 -7.63
N SER A 412 21.96 -15.27 -8.27
CA SER A 412 21.62 -13.92 -8.69
C SER A 412 20.61 -14.03 -9.83
N TRP A 413 19.42 -13.47 -9.64
CA TRP A 413 18.57 -13.12 -10.77
C TRP A 413 19.28 -11.98 -11.50
N ALA A 414 19.68 -12.22 -12.75
CA ALA A 414 20.02 -11.12 -13.66
C ALA A 414 18.71 -10.41 -14.00
N GLU A 415 18.64 -9.11 -13.74
CA GLU A 415 17.49 -8.27 -14.11
C GLU A 415 17.30 -8.17 -15.63
#